data_AF-A0A537IZK4-F1
#
_entry.id   AF-A0A537IZK4-F1
#
_cell.length_a   1.000
_cell.length_b   1.000
_cell.length_c   1.000
_cell.angle_alpha   90.00
_cell.angle_beta   90.00
_cell.angle_gamma   90.00
#
_symmetry.space_group_name_H-M   'P 1'
#
loop_
_entity.id
_entity.type
_entity.pdbx_description
1 polymer ?
#
loop_
_entity_poly.entity_id
_entity_poly.type
_entity_poly.pdbx_seq_one_letter_code
_entity_poly.pdbx_strand_id
1 'polypeptide(L)'
;MAVGWDHAFFIAALWLVCVFAPARIAVEVLHSRGPRIRRDLQLALAGRQDRYATSEHVTLMVETLFAREVHLPRLAPPDLGGKVIEAASRLSDGALRRGGGSAAVVQAATICATLLQHWTGAVAAGESAGAVPEAARRATAGNGVAPPALWDPSASVQDQWVTLRAVAGLAALTITLTAVYEDCSGRAAEAGGAFRALAEATLDYVDQVGLLLDGPPWDGVEGAAQRELSPERLSRLAETWLGFCAAPPPAPRRLRAFVEAVAG
;
A
#
# COMPACT_ATOMS: atom_id res chain seq x y z
N MET A 1 -15.23 56.78 -15.58
CA MET A 1 -16.36 56.10 -14.90
C MET A 1 -15.78 55.29 -13.74
N ALA A 2 -15.88 55.82 -12.52
CA ALA A 2 -15.49 55.07 -11.34
C ALA A 2 -16.57 54.03 -11.08
N VAL A 3 -16.24 52.73 -11.18
CA VAL A 3 -17.13 51.67 -10.72
C VAL A 3 -17.28 51.86 -9.22
N GLY A 4 -18.46 52.32 -8.79
CA GLY A 4 -18.76 52.58 -7.39
C GLY A 4 -18.63 51.29 -6.58
N TRP A 5 -18.15 51.42 -5.35
CA TRP A 5 -17.96 50.31 -4.40
C TRP A 5 -19.20 49.42 -4.28
N ASP A 6 -20.40 49.99 -4.43
CA ASP A 6 -21.68 49.28 -4.43
C ASP A 6 -21.83 48.26 -5.57
N HIS A 7 -21.28 48.56 -6.76
CA HIS A 7 -21.31 47.64 -7.89
C HIS A 7 -20.34 46.48 -7.69
N ALA A 8 -19.15 46.76 -7.13
CA ALA A 8 -18.18 45.72 -6.78
C ALA A 8 -18.74 44.80 -5.68
N PHE A 9 -19.41 45.36 -4.67
CA PHE A 9 -20.08 44.59 -3.63
C PHE A 9 -21.21 43.73 -4.20
N PHE A 10 -22.06 44.28 -5.08
CA PHE A 10 -23.14 43.54 -5.72
C PHE A 10 -22.61 42.38 -6.57
N ILE A 11 -21.56 42.60 -7.36
CA ILE A 11 -20.91 41.56 -8.16
C ILE A 11 -20.30 40.48 -7.26
N ALA A 12 -19.64 40.86 -6.16
CA ALA A 12 -19.08 39.91 -5.21
C ALA A 12 -20.16 39.08 -4.51
N ALA A 13 -21.25 39.71 -4.08
CA ALA A 13 -22.39 39.03 -3.46
C ALA A 13 -23.07 38.06 -4.44
N LEU A 14 -23.28 38.50 -5.69
CA LEU A 14 -23.84 37.65 -6.75
C LEU A 14 -22.93 36.46 -7.06
N TRP A 15 -21.62 36.67 -7.14
CA TRP A 15 -20.66 35.58 -7.36
C TRP A 15 -20.66 34.57 -6.20
N LEU A 16 -20.73 35.06 -4.95
CA LEU A 16 -20.75 34.20 -3.77
C LEU A 16 -22.01 33.33 -3.71
N VAL A 17 -23.17 33.90 -4.06
CA VAL A 17 -24.46 33.19 -4.04
C VAL A 17 -24.67 32.31 -5.26
N CYS A 18 -24.30 32.75 -6.47
CA CYS A 18 -24.59 32.02 -7.70
C CYS A 18 -23.49 31.05 -8.12
N VAL A 19 -22.24 31.24 -7.69
CA VAL A 19 -21.10 30.39 -8.09
C VAL A 19 -20.52 29.65 -6.90
N PHE A 20 -20.10 30.38 -5.86
CA PHE A 20 -19.38 29.77 -4.74
C PHE A 20 -20.27 28.83 -3.91
N ALA A 21 -21.46 29.29 -3.49
CA ALA A 21 -22.35 28.47 -2.68
C ALA A 21 -22.80 27.19 -3.42
N PRO A 22 -23.25 27.23 -4.69
CA PRO A 22 -23.59 26.01 -5.43
C PRO A 22 -22.39 25.08 -5.65
N ALA A 23 -21.21 25.61 -5.97
CA ALA A 23 -20.01 24.79 -6.12
C ALA A 23 -19.61 24.12 -4.80
N ARG A 24 -19.69 24.84 -3.68
CA ARG A 24 -19.40 24.29 -2.35
C ARG A 24 -20.42 23.22 -1.95
N ILE A 25 -21.71 23.49 -2.16
CA ILE A 25 -22.78 22.51 -1.93
C ILE A 25 -22.57 21.27 -2.80
N ALA A 26 -22.21 21.43 -4.07
CA ALA A 26 -21.92 20.31 -4.95
C ALA A 26 -20.74 19.47 -4.44
N VAL A 27 -19.64 20.11 -4.02
CA VAL A 27 -18.48 19.43 -3.42
C VAL A 27 -18.87 18.69 -2.14
N GLU A 28 -19.67 19.30 -1.27
CA GLU A 28 -20.12 18.71 -0.01
C GLU A 28 -21.12 17.55 -0.23
N VAL A 29 -21.99 17.67 -1.23
CA VAL A 29 -22.87 16.59 -1.69
C VAL A 29 -22.05 15.44 -2.29
N LEU A 30 -21.02 15.73 -3.08
CA LEU A 30 -20.09 14.71 -3.61
C LEU A 30 -19.32 14.02 -2.48
N HIS A 31 -18.85 14.76 -1.48
CA HIS A 31 -18.20 14.19 -0.30
C HIS A 31 -19.11 13.30 0.53
N SER A 32 -20.41 13.64 0.64
CA SER A 32 -21.38 12.86 1.42
C SER A 32 -22.01 11.69 0.65
N ARG A 33 -22.23 11.84 -0.66
CA ARG A 33 -22.82 10.80 -1.52
C ARG A 33 -21.80 9.84 -2.11
N GLY A 34 -20.59 10.29 -2.41
CA GLY A 34 -19.52 9.47 -2.98
C GLY A 34 -19.28 8.18 -2.20
N PRO A 35 -19.09 8.22 -0.86
CA PRO A 35 -18.91 7.02 -0.06
C PRO A 35 -20.11 6.08 -0.08
N ARG A 36 -21.34 6.61 -0.13
CA ARG A 36 -22.56 5.79 -0.19
C ARG A 36 -22.69 5.09 -1.54
N ILE A 37 -22.55 5.83 -2.64
CA ILE A 37 -22.58 5.26 -4.00
C ILE A 37 -21.48 4.20 -4.16
N ARG A 38 -20.28 4.47 -3.63
CA ARG A 38 -19.17 3.51 -3.64
C ARG A 38 -19.52 2.23 -2.88
N ARG A 39 -20.11 2.34 -1.69
CA ARG A 39 -20.56 1.20 -0.89
C ARG A 39 -21.66 0.40 -1.60
N ASP A 40 -22.61 1.08 -2.24
CA ASP A 40 -23.68 0.44 -2.99
C ASP A 40 -23.12 -0.32 -4.21
N LEU A 41 -22.14 0.27 -4.91
CA LEU A 41 -21.43 -0.40 -6.01
C LEU A 41 -20.64 -1.61 -5.52
N GLN A 42 -19.95 -1.52 -4.38
CA GLN A 42 -19.22 -2.64 -3.78
C GLN A 42 -20.16 -3.80 -3.44
N LEU A 43 -21.31 -3.51 -2.81
CA LEU A 43 -22.32 -4.52 -2.48
C LEU A 43 -22.92 -5.16 -3.74
N ALA A 44 -23.21 -4.35 -4.77
CA ALA A 44 -23.72 -4.85 -6.03
C ALA A 44 -22.69 -5.71 -6.78
N LEU A 45 -21.41 -5.36 -6.72
CA LEU A 45 -20.31 -6.11 -7.35
C LEU A 45 -20.03 -7.43 -6.65
N ALA A 46 -20.10 -7.49 -5.31
CA ALA A 46 -19.77 -8.69 -4.56
C ALA A 46 -20.60 -9.92 -4.99
N GLY A 47 -21.87 -9.72 -5.37
CA GLY A 47 -22.76 -10.79 -5.83
C GLY A 47 -22.59 -11.22 -7.29
N ARG A 48 -21.73 -10.55 -8.06
CA ARG A 48 -21.59 -10.78 -9.50
C ARG A 48 -20.45 -11.75 -9.84
N GLN A 49 -20.66 -12.58 -10.85
CA GLN A 49 -19.62 -13.49 -11.37
C GLN A 49 -18.51 -12.75 -12.15
N ASP A 50 -18.81 -11.56 -12.70
CA ASP A 50 -17.88 -10.73 -13.48
C ASP A 50 -17.20 -9.62 -12.65
N ARG A 51 -17.14 -9.78 -11.33
CA ARG A 51 -16.64 -8.76 -10.38
C ARG A 51 -15.14 -8.43 -10.49
N TYR A 52 -14.40 -9.12 -11.34
CA TYR A 52 -13.00 -8.81 -11.70
C TYR A 52 -12.79 -8.52 -13.19
N ALA A 53 -13.86 -8.32 -13.96
CA ALA A 53 -13.77 -8.17 -15.42
C ALA A 53 -13.12 -6.86 -15.89
N THR A 54 -13.23 -5.78 -15.10
CA THR A 54 -12.68 -4.46 -15.43
C THR A 54 -11.72 -3.98 -14.35
N SER A 55 -10.74 -3.15 -14.71
CA SER A 55 -9.76 -2.61 -13.77
C SER A 55 -10.40 -1.80 -12.62
N GLU A 56 -11.54 -1.17 -12.90
CA GLU A 56 -12.34 -0.45 -11.90
C GLU A 56 -12.98 -1.43 -10.91
N HIS A 57 -13.56 -2.53 -11.40
CA HIS A 57 -14.11 -3.57 -10.52
C HIS A 57 -13.02 -4.23 -9.67
N VAL A 58 -11.84 -4.53 -10.25
CA VAL A 58 -10.69 -5.05 -9.48
C VAL A 58 -10.35 -4.09 -8.34
N THR A 59 -10.26 -2.79 -8.62
CA THR A 59 -9.91 -1.78 -7.61
C THR A 59 -10.96 -1.73 -6.48
N LEU A 60 -12.25 -1.76 -6.82
CA LEU A 60 -13.34 -1.77 -5.84
C LEU A 60 -13.35 -3.04 -4.98
N MET A 61 -13.08 -4.20 -5.56
CA MET A 61 -12.97 -5.46 -4.84
C MET A 61 -11.76 -5.47 -3.91
N VAL A 62 -10.60 -5.02 -4.39
CA VAL A 62 -9.38 -4.89 -3.58
C VAL A 62 -9.61 -4.00 -2.37
N GLU A 63 -10.23 -2.84 -2.56
CA GLU A 63 -10.57 -1.94 -1.46
C GLU A 63 -11.53 -2.59 -0.46
N THR A 64 -12.54 -3.31 -0.95
CA THR A 64 -13.52 -3.99 -0.08
C THR A 64 -12.82 -5.05 0.78
N LEU A 65 -11.93 -5.84 0.18
CA LEU A 65 -11.17 -6.87 0.86
C LEU A 65 -10.15 -6.27 1.83
N PHE A 66 -9.44 -5.21 1.42
CA PHE A 66 -8.54 -4.47 2.31
C PHE A 66 -9.29 -3.97 3.56
N ALA A 67 -10.44 -3.32 3.39
CA ALA A 67 -11.22 -2.79 4.49
C ALA A 67 -11.80 -3.86 5.42
N ARG A 68 -12.00 -5.09 4.92
CA ARG A 68 -12.52 -6.23 5.70
C ARG A 68 -11.43 -6.97 6.46
N GLU A 69 -10.26 -7.15 5.84
CA GLU A 69 -9.23 -8.08 6.30
C GLU A 69 -8.05 -7.39 6.99
N VAL A 70 -7.77 -6.12 6.66
CA VAL A 70 -6.54 -5.45 7.11
C VAL A 70 -6.82 -4.48 8.25
N HIS A 71 -6.10 -4.67 9.36
CA HIS A 71 -6.04 -3.74 10.48
C HIS A 71 -4.64 -3.13 10.54
N LEU A 72 -4.50 -1.87 10.13
CA LEU A 72 -3.21 -1.19 10.13
C LEU A 72 -2.74 -0.86 11.56
N PRO A 73 -1.43 -0.96 11.85
CA PRO A 73 -0.86 -0.63 13.15
C PRO A 73 -0.84 0.89 13.37
N ARG A 74 -0.63 1.33 14.61
CA ARG A 74 -0.73 2.76 14.98
C ARG A 74 0.34 3.62 14.31
N LEU A 75 1.47 3.02 13.96
CA LEU A 75 2.57 3.68 13.26
C LEU A 75 2.23 4.03 11.80
N ALA A 76 1.19 3.41 11.22
CA ALA A 76 0.81 3.58 9.83
C ALA A 76 0.38 5.04 9.53
N PRO A 77 0.98 5.70 8.53
CA PRO A 77 0.53 7.02 8.11
C PRO A 77 -0.83 6.91 7.39
N PRO A 78 -1.62 7.99 7.37
CA PRO A 78 -2.99 7.97 6.86
C PRO A 78 -3.11 7.60 5.37
N ASP A 79 -2.04 7.78 4.59
CA ASP A 79 -1.98 7.46 3.16
C ASP A 79 -1.52 6.03 2.86
N LEU A 80 -1.05 5.26 3.86
CA LEU A 80 -0.53 3.91 3.67
C LEU A 80 -1.59 2.97 3.09
N GLY A 81 -2.82 3.02 3.61
CA GLY A 81 -3.92 2.20 3.10
C GLY A 81 -4.20 2.45 1.61
N GLY A 82 -4.18 3.73 1.19
CA GLY A 82 -4.32 4.09 -0.22
C GLY A 82 -3.22 3.50 -1.10
N LYS A 83 -1.97 3.50 -0.62
CA LYS A 83 -0.82 2.90 -1.33
C LYS A 83 -0.94 1.39 -1.46
N VAL A 84 -1.36 0.70 -0.39
CA VAL A 84 -1.58 -0.75 -0.40
C VAL A 84 -2.68 -1.11 -1.40
N ILE A 85 -3.81 -0.39 -1.37
CA ILE A 85 -4.92 -0.58 -2.31
C ILE A 85 -4.44 -0.35 -3.75
N GLU A 86 -3.67 0.70 -4.02
CA GLU A 86 -3.14 0.99 -5.36
C GLU A 86 -2.23 -0.14 -5.85
N ALA A 87 -1.33 -0.64 -5.00
CA ALA A 87 -0.42 -1.72 -5.34
C ALA A 87 -1.15 -3.06 -5.57
N ALA A 88 -2.03 -3.44 -4.65
CA ALA A 88 -2.85 -4.65 -4.76
C ALA A 88 -3.73 -4.61 -6.02
N SER A 89 -4.31 -3.45 -6.36
CA SER A 89 -5.11 -3.28 -7.56
C SER A 89 -4.29 -3.47 -8.83
N ARG A 90 -3.08 -2.91 -8.91
CA ARG A 90 -2.20 -3.08 -10.08
C ARG A 90 -1.69 -4.51 -10.25
N LEU A 91 -1.31 -5.16 -9.16
CA LEU A 91 -0.87 -6.56 -9.20
C LEU A 91 -2.01 -7.48 -9.61
N SER A 92 -3.19 -7.30 -9.02
CA SER A 92 -4.38 -8.12 -9.32
C SER A 92 -4.90 -7.89 -10.73
N ASP A 93 -5.01 -6.63 -11.18
CA ASP A 93 -5.43 -6.30 -12.54
C ASP A 93 -4.45 -6.86 -13.58
N GLY A 94 -3.14 -6.72 -13.33
CA GLY A 94 -2.11 -7.30 -14.18
C GLY A 94 -2.19 -8.83 -14.26
N ALA A 95 -2.32 -9.50 -13.11
CA ALA A 95 -2.42 -10.95 -13.01
C ALA A 95 -3.66 -11.52 -13.72
N LEU A 96 -4.83 -10.94 -13.44
CA LEU A 96 -6.12 -11.45 -13.94
C LEU A 96 -6.30 -11.17 -15.43
N ARG A 97 -5.76 -10.06 -15.95
CA ARG A 97 -5.99 -9.66 -17.36
C ARG A 97 -4.92 -10.13 -18.33
N ARG A 98 -3.69 -10.41 -17.89
CA ARG A 98 -2.58 -10.84 -18.78
C ARG A 98 -2.47 -12.36 -18.93
N GLY A 99 -3.53 -13.11 -18.61
CA GLY A 99 -3.61 -14.56 -18.79
C GLY A 99 -3.00 -15.41 -17.67
N GLY A 100 -2.45 -14.80 -16.61
CA GLY A 100 -1.97 -15.52 -15.42
C GLY A 100 -3.09 -15.96 -14.47
N GLY A 101 -4.24 -15.28 -14.53
CA GLY A 101 -5.41 -15.61 -13.73
C GLY A 101 -5.14 -15.52 -12.22
N SER A 102 -5.89 -16.28 -11.43
CA SER A 102 -5.73 -16.34 -9.98
C SER A 102 -4.37 -16.90 -9.55
N ALA A 103 -3.75 -17.78 -10.35
CA ALA A 103 -2.42 -18.32 -10.08
C ALA A 103 -1.33 -17.23 -9.99
N ALA A 104 -1.41 -16.21 -10.85
CA ALA A 104 -0.49 -15.07 -10.79
C ALA A 104 -0.73 -14.16 -9.56
N VAL A 105 -1.96 -14.09 -9.05
CA VAL A 105 -2.29 -13.35 -7.82
C VAL A 105 -1.64 -14.03 -6.61
N VAL A 106 -1.81 -15.36 -6.46
CA VAL A 106 -1.18 -16.09 -5.35
C VAL A 106 0.34 -16.07 -5.47
N GLN A 107 0.91 -16.13 -6.69
CA GLN A 107 2.36 -15.96 -6.86
C GLN A 107 2.85 -14.60 -6.35
N ALA A 108 2.13 -13.51 -6.63
CA ALA A 108 2.46 -12.20 -6.09
C ALA A 108 2.36 -12.17 -4.56
N ALA A 109 1.34 -12.81 -3.98
CA ALA A 109 1.20 -12.97 -2.53
C ALA A 109 2.38 -13.75 -1.93
N THR A 110 2.81 -14.86 -2.54
CA THR A 110 3.96 -15.67 -2.11
C THR A 110 5.26 -14.85 -2.14
N ILE A 111 5.48 -14.05 -3.19
CA ILE A 111 6.66 -13.18 -3.29
C ILE A 111 6.64 -12.12 -2.16
N CYS A 112 5.48 -11.50 -1.91
CA CYS A 112 5.33 -10.52 -0.84
C CYS A 112 5.53 -11.15 0.54
N ALA A 113 4.95 -12.33 0.80
CA ALA A 113 5.11 -13.06 2.05
C ALA A 113 6.59 -13.48 2.29
N THR A 114 7.27 -13.94 1.24
CA THR A 114 8.69 -14.31 1.33
C THR A 114 9.55 -13.09 1.68
N LEU A 115 9.31 -11.96 1.01
CA LEU A 115 9.99 -10.70 1.31
C LEU A 115 9.69 -10.24 2.74
N LEU A 116 8.44 -10.34 3.17
CA LEU A 116 7.99 -9.93 4.50
C LEU A 116 8.67 -10.72 5.61
N GLN A 117 8.73 -12.05 5.48
CA GLN A 117 9.42 -12.94 6.41
C GLN A 117 10.91 -12.54 6.52
N HIS A 118 11.58 -12.35 5.38
CA HIS A 118 13.00 -12.01 5.35
C HIS A 118 13.27 -10.62 5.94
N TRP A 119 12.48 -9.62 5.56
CA TRP A 119 12.67 -8.24 6.01
C TRP A 119 12.37 -8.09 7.50
N THR A 120 11.32 -8.74 8.01
CA THR A 120 11.01 -8.74 9.44
C THR A 120 12.12 -9.42 10.25
N GLY A 121 12.65 -10.54 9.76
CA GLY A 121 13.82 -11.20 10.36
C GLY A 121 15.05 -10.29 10.40
N ALA A 122 15.36 -9.59 9.31
CA ALA A 122 16.48 -8.63 9.27
C ALA A 122 16.31 -7.48 10.28
N VAL A 123 15.08 -6.94 10.38
CA VAL A 123 14.75 -5.91 11.38
C VAL A 123 14.99 -6.43 12.81
N ALA A 124 14.48 -7.63 13.12
CA ALA A 124 14.61 -8.24 14.44
C ALA A 124 16.05 -8.62 14.82
N ALA A 125 16.84 -9.05 13.85
CA ALA A 125 18.26 -9.36 14.06
C ALA A 125 19.13 -8.09 14.22
N GLY A 126 18.58 -6.90 13.94
CA GLY A 126 19.36 -5.67 13.87
C GLY A 126 20.33 -5.65 12.67
N GLU A 127 20.10 -6.51 11.68
CA GLU A 127 20.96 -6.63 10.50
C GLU A 127 20.66 -5.52 9.51
N SER A 128 21.67 -4.76 9.10
CA SER A 128 21.48 -3.81 8.01
C SER A 128 21.09 -4.55 6.74
N ALA A 129 19.83 -4.42 6.33
CA ALA A 129 19.28 -5.13 5.17
C ALA A 129 19.83 -4.54 3.87
N GLY A 130 21.10 -4.72 3.56
CA GLY A 130 21.73 -4.19 2.34
C GLY A 130 22.17 -2.72 2.44
N ALA A 131 23.41 -2.47 2.03
CA ALA A 131 23.95 -1.12 1.96
C ALA A 131 23.26 -0.32 0.85
N VAL A 132 22.65 0.82 1.20
CA VAL A 132 22.15 1.78 0.20
C VAL A 132 23.28 2.11 -0.78
N PRO A 133 23.13 1.84 -2.09
CA PRO A 133 24.15 2.13 -3.08
C PRO A 133 24.58 3.59 -3.01
N GLU A 134 25.88 3.87 -3.03
CA GLU A 134 26.40 5.22 -2.81
C GLU A 134 25.90 6.25 -3.85
N ALA A 135 25.54 5.77 -5.04
CA ALA A 135 24.87 6.56 -6.07
C ALA A 135 23.49 7.09 -5.64
N ALA A 136 22.71 6.30 -4.89
CA ALA A 136 21.44 6.73 -4.32
C ALA A 136 21.67 7.77 -3.20
N ARG A 137 22.69 7.57 -2.36
CA ARG A 137 23.12 8.56 -1.35
C ARG A 137 23.53 9.92 -1.96
N ARG A 138 24.25 9.91 -3.10
CA ARG A 138 24.69 11.14 -3.79
C ARG A 138 23.58 11.86 -4.56
N ALA A 139 22.66 11.13 -5.19
CA ALA A 139 21.51 11.74 -5.89
C ALA A 139 20.60 12.52 -4.93
N THR A 140 20.65 12.17 -3.65
CA THR A 140 19.82 12.74 -2.59
C THR A 140 20.32 14.06 -2.00
N ALA A 141 21.62 14.35 -2.12
CA ALA A 141 22.21 15.59 -1.61
C ALA A 141 21.62 16.87 -2.25
N GLY A 142 20.90 16.76 -3.38
CA GLY A 142 20.20 17.88 -4.02
C GLY A 142 18.84 18.25 -3.41
N ASN A 143 18.19 17.34 -2.66
CA ASN A 143 16.80 17.52 -2.21
C ASN A 143 16.62 17.46 -0.68
N GLY A 144 17.70 17.25 0.09
CA GLY A 144 17.71 17.27 1.55
C GLY A 144 17.03 16.09 2.28
N VAL A 145 16.49 15.11 1.56
CA VAL A 145 15.76 13.96 2.16
C VAL A 145 16.47 12.67 1.80
N ALA A 146 17.27 12.11 2.73
CA ALA A 146 17.99 10.84 2.60
C ALA A 146 17.09 9.74 1.97
N PRO A 147 17.62 8.89 1.06
CA PRO A 147 16.84 7.76 0.60
C PRO A 147 16.61 6.84 1.81
N PRO A 148 15.40 6.30 1.98
CA PRO A 148 15.12 5.41 3.10
C PRO A 148 16.05 4.19 3.01
N ALA A 149 16.81 3.95 4.08
CA ALA A 149 17.65 2.76 4.21
C ALA A 149 16.75 1.54 4.46
N LEU A 150 17.16 0.37 3.98
CA LEU A 150 16.36 -0.86 4.05
C LEU A 150 16.13 -1.38 5.48
N TRP A 151 17.12 -1.22 6.36
CA TRP A 151 17.03 -1.18 7.82
C TRP A 151 18.41 -0.76 8.31
N ASP A 152 18.48 0.18 9.24
CA ASP A 152 19.74 0.60 9.84
C ASP A 152 19.48 0.94 11.31
N PRO A 153 19.93 0.11 12.26
CA PRO A 153 19.70 0.35 13.68
C PRO A 153 20.40 1.62 14.18
N SER A 154 21.40 2.12 13.43
CA SER A 154 22.09 3.37 13.73
C SER A 154 21.44 4.61 13.10
N ALA A 155 20.45 4.43 12.22
CA ALA A 155 19.73 5.54 11.60
C ALA A 155 18.81 6.26 12.60
N SER A 156 18.33 7.44 12.20
CA SER A 156 17.39 8.19 13.02
C SER A 156 16.09 7.41 13.25
N VAL A 157 15.43 7.64 14.39
CA VAL A 157 14.11 7.03 14.70
C VAL A 157 13.09 7.29 13.58
N GLN A 158 13.17 8.45 12.91
CA GLN A 158 12.28 8.75 11.79
C GLN A 158 12.54 7.85 10.57
N ASP A 159 13.80 7.57 10.26
CA ASP A 159 14.17 6.68 9.15
C ASP A 159 13.81 5.22 9.46
N GLN A 160 14.00 4.80 10.71
CA GLN A 160 13.55 3.48 11.18
C GLN A 160 12.02 3.36 11.06
N TRP A 161 11.28 4.39 11.44
CA TRP A 161 9.82 4.42 11.27
C TRP A 161 9.38 4.38 9.81
N VAL A 162 10.09 5.02 8.88
CA VAL A 162 9.79 4.91 7.45
C VAL A 162 9.90 3.46 6.98
N THR A 163 10.94 2.75 7.44
CA THR A 163 11.15 1.32 7.16
C THR A 163 10.04 0.46 7.75
N LEU A 164 9.74 0.63 9.04
CA LEU A 164 8.70 -0.11 9.73
C LEU A 164 7.31 0.10 9.09
N ARG A 165 6.99 1.32 8.66
CA ARG A 165 5.76 1.62 7.92
C ARG A 165 5.69 0.89 6.58
N ALA A 166 6.83 0.76 5.88
CA ALA A 166 6.90 -0.02 4.65
C ALA A 166 6.70 -1.51 4.92
N VAL A 167 7.29 -2.06 5.98
CA VAL A 167 7.06 -3.46 6.42
C VAL A 167 5.58 -3.68 6.74
N ALA A 168 4.94 -2.76 7.49
CA ALA A 168 3.50 -2.83 7.76
C ALA A 168 2.66 -2.77 6.48
N GLY A 169 3.04 -1.92 5.52
CA GLY A 169 2.39 -1.86 4.22
C GLY A 169 2.51 -3.16 3.42
N LEU A 170 3.66 -3.84 3.49
CA LEU A 170 3.90 -5.11 2.81
C LEU A 170 3.08 -6.25 3.43
N ALA A 171 2.94 -6.26 4.75
CA ALA A 171 2.05 -7.18 5.46
C ALA A 171 0.59 -6.99 5.02
N ALA A 172 0.11 -5.74 5.04
CA ALA A 172 -1.23 -5.39 4.55
C ALA A 172 -1.45 -5.79 3.08
N LEU A 173 -0.45 -5.58 2.22
CA LEU A 173 -0.49 -6.01 0.82
C LEU A 173 -0.60 -7.53 0.69
N THR A 174 0.15 -8.28 1.50
CA THR A 174 0.14 -9.75 1.52
C THR A 174 -1.23 -10.31 1.91
N ILE A 175 -1.84 -9.76 2.97
CA ILE A 175 -3.22 -10.11 3.39
C ILE A 175 -4.19 -9.82 2.25
N THR A 176 -4.11 -8.63 1.66
CA THR A 176 -5.03 -8.18 0.60
C THR A 176 -4.93 -9.07 -0.64
N LEU A 177 -3.71 -9.39 -1.11
CA LEU A 177 -3.53 -10.26 -2.28
C LEU A 177 -4.00 -11.69 -2.02
N THR A 178 -3.80 -12.20 -0.81
CA THR A 178 -4.32 -13.51 -0.39
C THR A 178 -5.84 -13.52 -0.42
N ALA A 179 -6.48 -12.49 0.13
CA ALA A 179 -7.93 -12.33 0.10
C ALA A 179 -8.48 -12.21 -1.32
N VAL A 180 -7.79 -11.48 -2.22
CA VAL A 180 -8.18 -11.38 -3.63
C VAL A 180 -8.08 -12.74 -4.32
N TYR A 181 -7.00 -13.49 -4.08
CA TYR A 181 -6.86 -14.84 -4.63
C TYR A 181 -8.01 -15.75 -4.21
N GLU A 182 -8.33 -15.80 -2.92
CA GLU A 182 -9.37 -16.68 -2.40
C GLU A 182 -10.75 -16.28 -2.92
N ASP A 183 -11.03 -14.97 -3.00
CA ASP A 183 -12.30 -14.47 -3.53
C ASP A 183 -12.44 -14.76 -5.04
N CYS A 184 -11.40 -14.52 -5.84
CA CYS A 184 -11.50 -14.71 -7.30
C CYS A 184 -11.41 -16.18 -7.73
N SER A 185 -10.72 -17.03 -6.97
CA SER A 185 -10.59 -18.46 -7.29
C SER A 185 -11.69 -19.31 -6.65
N GLY A 186 -12.33 -18.83 -5.58
CA GLY A 186 -13.25 -19.61 -4.76
C GLY A 186 -12.56 -20.73 -3.96
N ARG A 187 -11.23 -20.70 -3.86
CA ARG A 187 -10.41 -21.71 -3.18
C ARG A 187 -9.58 -21.05 -2.10
N ALA A 188 -9.44 -21.71 -0.95
CA ALA A 188 -8.43 -21.31 0.02
C ALA A 188 -7.03 -21.49 -0.59
N ALA A 189 -6.13 -20.53 -0.38
CA ALA A 189 -4.73 -20.74 -0.74
C ALA A 189 -4.16 -21.81 0.19
N GLU A 190 -3.43 -22.80 -0.35
CA GLU A 190 -2.76 -23.84 0.46
C GLU A 190 -1.86 -23.22 1.54
N ALA A 191 -1.22 -22.11 1.20
CA ALA A 191 -0.39 -21.29 2.08
C ALA A 191 -1.12 -20.10 2.72
N GLY A 192 -2.39 -19.88 2.42
CA GLY A 192 -3.11 -18.65 2.76
C GLY A 192 -3.22 -18.41 4.25
N GLY A 193 -3.36 -19.48 5.04
CA GLY A 193 -3.31 -19.41 6.51
C GLY A 193 -1.95 -18.92 7.02
N ALA A 194 -0.86 -19.47 6.49
CA ALA A 194 0.50 -19.08 6.87
C ALA A 194 0.83 -17.64 6.43
N PHE A 195 0.38 -17.20 5.25
CA PHE A 195 0.57 -15.82 4.78
C PHE A 195 -0.14 -14.80 5.67
N ARG A 196 -1.38 -15.09 6.09
CA ARG A 196 -2.11 -14.24 7.03
C ARG A 196 -1.46 -14.22 8.40
N ALA A 197 -1.14 -15.40 8.96
CA ALA A 197 -0.49 -15.50 10.26
C ALA A 197 0.86 -14.75 10.28
N LEU A 198 1.65 -14.88 9.21
CA LEU A 198 2.88 -14.10 9.04
C LEU A 198 2.59 -12.61 9.05
N ALA A 199 1.67 -12.15 8.20
CA ALA A 199 1.39 -10.73 8.06
C ALA A 199 0.83 -10.13 9.35
N GLU A 200 -0.10 -10.81 10.03
CA GLU A 200 -0.65 -10.39 11.32
C GLU A 200 0.43 -10.31 12.40
N ALA A 201 1.26 -11.35 12.53
CA ALA A 201 2.39 -11.34 13.46
C ALA A 201 3.39 -10.21 13.14
N THR A 202 3.63 -9.93 11.86
CA THR A 202 4.48 -8.80 11.46
C THR A 202 3.84 -7.45 11.79
N LEU A 203 2.52 -7.28 11.63
CA LEU A 203 1.83 -6.04 11.99
C LEU A 203 1.92 -5.78 13.50
N ASP A 204 1.71 -6.81 14.32
CA ASP A 204 1.87 -6.75 15.78
C ASP A 204 3.32 -6.44 16.17
N TYR A 205 4.28 -7.10 15.52
CA TYR A 205 5.71 -6.85 15.72
C TYR A 205 6.09 -5.41 15.39
N VAL A 206 5.65 -4.88 14.25
CA VAL A 206 5.91 -3.49 13.84
C VAL A 206 5.29 -2.49 14.82
N ASP A 207 4.08 -2.76 15.33
CA ASP A 207 3.45 -1.89 16.34
C ASP A 207 4.27 -1.86 17.65
N GLN A 208 4.80 -3.02 18.08
CA GLN A 208 5.65 -3.12 19.27
C GLN A 208 7.00 -2.41 19.09
N VAL A 209 7.72 -2.70 17.99
CA VAL A 209 9.01 -2.05 17.68
C VAL A 209 8.84 -0.55 17.49
N GLY A 210 7.74 -0.12 16.85
CA GLY A 210 7.44 1.30 16.68
C GLY A 210 7.33 2.08 17.99
N LEU A 211 6.93 1.41 19.08
CA LEU A 211 6.78 1.99 20.41
C LEU A 211 8.04 1.90 21.27
N LEU A 212 8.75 0.76 21.23
CA LEU A 212 9.84 0.46 22.15
C LEU A 212 11.24 0.58 21.52
N LEU A 213 11.34 0.64 20.19
CA LEU A 213 12.56 0.60 19.37
C LEU A 213 13.41 -0.68 19.50
N ASP A 214 13.24 -1.43 20.60
CA ASP A 214 13.72 -2.79 20.77
C ASP A 214 12.53 -3.77 20.63
N GLY A 215 12.60 -4.65 19.63
CA GLY A 215 11.60 -5.67 19.38
C GLY A 215 11.85 -6.97 20.16
N PRO A 216 10.81 -7.79 20.40
CA PRO A 216 11.03 -9.17 20.83
C PRO A 216 11.84 -9.96 19.77
N PRO A 217 12.43 -11.10 20.13
CA PRO A 217 12.98 -12.00 19.12
C PRO A 217 11.90 -12.41 18.09
N TRP A 218 12.32 -12.56 16.84
CA TRP A 218 11.44 -12.97 15.74
C TRP A 218 11.79 -14.39 15.28
N ASP A 219 10.92 -15.34 15.60
CA ASP A 219 11.08 -16.74 15.19
C ASP A 219 10.46 -17.03 13.81
N GLY A 220 9.72 -16.06 13.26
CA GLY A 220 9.02 -16.21 11.99
C GLY A 220 7.80 -17.12 12.05
N VAL A 221 7.16 -17.32 10.89
CA VAL A 221 6.02 -18.22 10.74
C VAL A 221 6.37 -19.36 9.79
N GLU A 222 6.31 -20.59 10.31
CA GLU A 222 6.59 -21.79 9.54
C GLU A 222 5.66 -21.92 8.33
N GLY A 223 6.22 -22.27 7.17
CA GLY A 223 5.46 -22.45 5.93
C GLY A 223 5.03 -21.15 5.22
N ALA A 224 5.35 -19.97 5.77
CA ALA A 224 5.00 -18.69 5.13
C ALA A 224 5.99 -18.25 4.02
N ALA A 225 7.27 -18.60 4.14
CA ALA A 225 8.24 -18.46 3.06
C ALA A 225 8.26 -19.73 2.21
N GLN A 226 7.71 -19.66 0.99
CA GLN A 226 7.56 -20.82 0.12
C GLN A 226 8.41 -20.77 -1.15
N ARG A 227 9.20 -19.72 -1.33
CA ARG A 227 10.02 -19.52 -2.52
C ARG A 227 11.39 -19.01 -2.14
N GLU A 228 12.43 -19.68 -2.61
CA GLU A 228 13.78 -19.13 -2.54
C GLU A 228 13.89 -17.96 -3.53
N LEU A 229 14.12 -16.77 -2.99
CA LEU A 229 14.43 -15.57 -3.76
C LEU A 229 15.92 -15.26 -3.56
N SER A 230 16.62 -14.87 -4.63
CA SER A 230 18.01 -14.47 -4.49
C SER A 230 18.13 -13.20 -3.63
N PRO A 231 19.25 -12.99 -2.92
CA PRO A 231 19.47 -11.78 -2.13
C PRO A 231 19.28 -10.49 -2.94
N GLU A 232 19.72 -10.47 -4.20
CA GLU A 232 19.58 -9.31 -5.08
C GLU A 232 18.11 -9.01 -5.40
N ARG A 233 17.30 -10.07 -5.56
CA ARG A 233 15.86 -9.94 -5.81
C ARG A 233 15.13 -9.45 -4.57
N LEU A 234 15.48 -9.96 -3.38
CA LEU A 234 14.94 -9.49 -2.11
C LEU A 234 15.24 -7.99 -1.90
N SER A 235 16.50 -7.59 -2.08
CA SER A 235 16.92 -6.18 -1.97
C SER A 235 16.16 -5.30 -2.96
N ARG A 236 16.09 -5.69 -4.24
CA ARG A 236 15.37 -4.92 -5.26
C ARG A 236 13.88 -4.75 -4.94
N LEU A 237 13.22 -5.80 -4.46
CA LEU A 237 11.82 -5.74 -4.07
C LEU A 237 11.62 -4.79 -2.88
N ALA A 238 12.46 -4.91 -1.85
CA ALA A 238 12.40 -4.05 -0.68
C ALA A 238 12.66 -2.57 -1.05
N GLU A 239 13.68 -2.29 -1.86
CA GLU A 239 14.01 -0.91 -2.29
C GLU A 239 12.88 -0.28 -3.09
N THR A 240 12.31 -1.01 -4.06
CA THR A 240 11.23 -0.49 -4.91
C THR A 240 9.94 -0.27 -4.11
N TRP A 241 9.63 -1.17 -3.17
CA TRP A 241 8.50 -1.02 -2.25
C TRP A 241 8.68 0.18 -1.31
N LEU A 242 9.82 0.24 -0.63
CA LEU A 242 10.18 1.32 0.29
C LEU A 242 10.14 2.68 -0.41
N GLY A 243 10.71 2.76 -1.62
CA GLY A 243 10.68 3.96 -2.45
C GLY A 243 9.26 4.39 -2.82
N PHE A 244 8.35 3.45 -3.11
CA PHE A 244 6.95 3.76 -3.35
C PHE A 244 6.22 4.22 -2.07
N CYS A 245 6.46 3.55 -0.94
CA CYS A 245 5.88 3.93 0.35
C CYS A 245 6.29 5.33 0.80
N ALA A 246 7.58 5.67 0.69
CA ALA A 246 8.11 6.96 1.12
C ALA A 246 7.75 8.14 0.20
N ALA A 247 7.30 7.89 -1.02
CA ALA A 247 6.97 8.94 -1.98
C ALA A 247 5.62 9.61 -1.72
N PRO A 248 5.47 10.93 -1.90
CA PRO A 248 4.16 11.57 -1.84
C PRO A 248 3.24 11.08 -2.97
N PRO A 249 1.93 10.90 -2.73
CA PRO A 249 0.97 10.53 -3.76
C PRO A 249 0.71 11.70 -4.74
N PRO A 250 0.50 11.43 -6.05
CA PRO A 250 0.57 10.13 -6.71
C PRO A 250 2.00 9.73 -7.10
N ALA A 251 2.33 8.43 -6.99
CA ALA A 251 3.68 7.89 -7.26
C ALA A 251 3.73 6.76 -8.33
N PRO A 252 3.14 6.95 -9.53
CA PRO A 252 2.89 5.87 -10.49
C PRO A 252 4.16 5.22 -11.06
N ARG A 253 5.25 6.00 -11.23
CA ARG A 253 6.54 5.46 -11.71
C ARG A 253 7.19 4.52 -10.69
N ARG A 254 7.09 4.85 -9.41
CA ARG A 254 7.64 4.03 -8.32
C ARG A 254 6.81 2.78 -8.11
N LEU A 255 5.49 2.91 -8.16
CA LEU A 255 4.59 1.76 -8.13
C LEU A 255 4.88 0.80 -9.29
N ARG A 256 5.06 1.33 -10.51
CA ARG A 256 5.41 0.51 -11.67
C ARG A 256 6.70 -0.28 -11.44
N ALA A 257 7.74 0.36 -10.90
CA ALA A 257 9.01 -0.32 -10.62
C ALA A 257 8.84 -1.48 -9.63
N PHE A 258 8.01 -1.32 -8.60
CA PHE A 258 7.67 -2.40 -7.67
C PHE A 258 6.88 -3.53 -8.36
N VAL A 259 5.84 -3.18 -9.13
CA VAL A 259 5.04 -4.17 -9.88
C VAL A 259 5.91 -4.98 -10.86
N GLU A 260 6.83 -4.32 -11.55
CA GLU A 260 7.81 -4.98 -12.44
C GLU A 260 8.78 -5.88 -11.68
N ALA A 261 9.22 -5.47 -10.48
CA ALA A 261 10.09 -6.29 -9.63
C ALA A 261 9.38 -7.55 -9.11
N VAL A 262 8.06 -7.48 -8.83
CA VAL A 262 7.25 -8.65 -8.45
C VAL A 262 7.05 -9.59 -9.65
N ALA A 263 6.90 -9.04 -10.86
CA ALA A 263 6.64 -9.81 -12.07
C ALA A 263 7.88 -10.47 -12.71
N GLY A 264 9.07 -9.90 -12.50
CA GLY A 264 10.36 -10.47 -12.97
C GLY A 264 10.81 -11.69 -12.19
#